data_AF-A0A9E6W8G5-F1
#
_entry.id   AF-A0A9E6W8G5-F1
#
_cell.length_a   1.000
_cell.length_b   1.000
_cell.length_c   1.000
_cell.angle_alpha   90.00
_cell.angle_beta   90.00
_cell.angle_gamma   90.00
#
_symmetry.space_group_name_H-M   'P 1'
#
loop_
_entity.id
_entity.type
_entity.pdbx_description
1 polymer ?
#
loop_
_entity_poly.entity_id
_entity_poly.type
_entity_poly.pdbx_seq_one_letter_code
_entity_poly.pdbx_strand_id
1 'polypeptide(L)'
;MYSEHTFINREISWLSFNERVLQEAADPNTPLFERIRFIGIFSNNLDEFFRVRFAAVRRMVDLGGDEESLLGDFTPQELLDKIQNIVIVQ
;
A
#
# COMPACT_ATOMS: atom_id res chain seq x y z
N MET A 1 -25.44 12.42 16.89
CA MET A 1 -24.47 12.82 15.85
C MET A 1 -23.69 11.56 15.51
N TYR A 2 -24.04 10.89 14.41
CA TYR A 2 -23.28 9.72 13.99
C TYR A 2 -21.88 10.20 13.61
N SER A 3 -20.84 9.59 14.17
CA SER A 3 -19.48 9.82 13.70
C SER A 3 -19.44 9.38 12.24
N GLU A 4 -19.12 10.29 11.33
CA GLU A 4 -18.75 9.89 9.98
C GLU A 4 -17.53 8.98 10.09
N HIS A 5 -17.75 7.68 9.89
CA HIS A 5 -16.66 6.72 9.87
C HIS A 5 -15.92 6.90 8.55
N THR A 6 -14.82 7.65 8.58
CA THR A 6 -13.89 7.74 7.46
C THR A 6 -13.19 6.39 7.30
N PHE A 7 -13.46 5.68 6.21
CA PHE A 7 -12.80 4.43 5.89
C PHE A 7 -11.48 4.72 5.16
N ILE A 8 -10.43 3.99 5.52
CA ILE A 8 -9.15 4.06 4.81
C ILE A 8 -9.17 3.03 3.69
N ASN A 9 -8.78 3.45 2.47
CA ASN A 9 -8.66 2.53 1.34
C ASN A 9 -7.73 1.35 1.69
N ARG A 10 -8.14 0.14 1.32
CA ARG A 10 -7.44 -1.10 1.65
C ARG A 10 -6.00 -1.15 1.15
N GLU A 11 -5.73 -0.61 -0.03
CA GLU A 11 -4.40 -0.66 -0.65
C GLU A 11 -3.45 0.32 0.03
N ILE A 12 -3.94 1.50 0.41
CA ILE A 12 -3.19 2.47 1.23
C ILE A 12 -2.86 1.88 2.61
N SER A 13 -3.86 1.27 3.25
CA SER A 13 -3.67 0.60 4.54
C SER A 13 -2.64 -0.54 4.46
N TRP A 14 -2.63 -1.29 3.36
CA TRP A 14 -1.65 -2.33 3.13
C TRP A 14 -0.22 -1.76 2.97
N LEU A 15 -0.05 -0.66 2.24
CA LEU A 15 1.26 0.00 2.10
C LEU A 15 1.78 0.54 3.45
N SER A 16 0.90 1.09 4.29
CA SER A 16 1.25 1.52 5.65
C SER A 16 1.64 0.34 6.55
N PHE A 17 1.00 -0.83 6.37
CA PHE A 17 1.48 -2.05 7.01
C PHE A 17 2.91 -2.40 6.55
N ASN A 18 3.19 -2.37 5.25
CA ASN A 18 4.53 -2.70 4.76
C ASN A 18 5.58 -1.67 5.20
N GLU A 19 5.22 -0.39 5.33
CA GLU A 19 6.08 0.64 5.93
C GLU A 19 6.52 0.29 7.36
N ARG A 20 5.63 -0.31 8.17
CA ARG A 20 6.02 -0.80 9.51
C ARG A 20 7.05 -1.91 9.46
N VAL A 21 7.07 -2.74 8.42
CA VAL A 21 8.15 -3.72 8.21
C VAL A 21 9.48 -3.01 7.96
N LEU A 22 9.47 -1.90 7.23
CA LEU A 22 10.67 -1.08 7.01
C LEU A 22 11.13 -0.36 8.30
N GLN A 23 10.19 0.01 9.18
CA GLN A 23 10.52 0.57 10.50
C GLN A 23 11.31 -0.44 11.36
N GLU A 24 10.95 -1.73 11.33
CA GLU A 24 11.73 -2.78 12.02
C GLU A 24 13.16 -2.92 11.46
N ALA A 25 13.35 -2.68 10.16
CA ALA A 25 14.67 -2.61 9.55
C ALA A 25 15.45 -1.34 9.92
N ALA A 26 14.77 -0.25 10.27
CA ALA A 26 15.38 1.01 10.67
C ALA A 26 15.71 1.08 12.18
N ASP A 27 15.00 0.33 13.03
CA ASP A 27 15.16 0.37 14.48
C ASP A 27 16.56 -0.07 14.93
N PRO A 28 17.34 0.79 15.62
CA PRO A 28 18.64 0.41 16.17
C PRO A 28 18.59 -0.65 17.28
N ASN A 29 17.43 -0.89 17.89
CA ASN A 29 17.24 -1.93 18.89
C ASN A 29 17.05 -3.32 18.26
N THR A 30 16.71 -3.39 16.97
CA THR A 30 16.62 -4.65 16.23
C THR A 30 18.04 -5.15 15.92
N PRO A 31 18.37 -6.42 16.22
CA PRO A 31 19.67 -6.99 15.88
C PRO A 31 20.01 -6.80 14.39
N LEU A 32 21.27 -6.47 14.09
CA LEU A 32 21.71 -6.11 12.73
C LEU A 32 21.28 -7.14 11.66
N PHE A 33 21.40 -8.43 11.97
CA PHE A 33 21.00 -9.49 11.05
C PHE A 33 19.48 -9.50 10.78
N GLU A 34 18.67 -9.28 11.82
CA GLU A 34 17.21 -9.20 11.67
C GLU A 34 16.79 -7.98 10.86
N ARG A 35 17.49 -6.84 10.99
CA ARG A 35 17.25 -5.66 10.13
C ARG A 35 17.43 -5.97 8.65
N ILE A 36 18.48 -6.73 8.30
CA ILE A 36 18.71 -7.19 6.91
C ILE A 36 17.57 -8.11 6.46
N ARG A 37 17.09 -9.01 7.34
CA ARG A 37 15.94 -9.86 7.03
C ARG A 37 14.68 -9.05 6.80
N PHE A 38 14.41 -8.02 7.60
CA PHE A 38 13.26 -7.13 7.40
C PHE A 38 13.30 -6.38 6.07
N ILE A 39 14.47 -5.96 5.58
CA ILE A 39 14.61 -5.41 4.21
C ILE A 39 14.18 -6.43 3.16
N GLY A 40 14.59 -7.69 3.31
CA GLY A 40 14.18 -8.78 2.43
C GLY A 40 12.67 -9.04 2.46
N ILE A 41 12.08 -9.02 3.67
CA ILE A 41 10.63 -9.20 3.87
C ILE A 41 9.86 -8.03 3.24
N PHE A 42 10.27 -6.79 3.50
CA PHE A 42 9.67 -5.59 2.91
C PHE A 42 9.66 -5.67 1.38
N SER A 43 10.80 -6.06 0.79
CA SER A 43 10.95 -6.18 -0.67
C SER A 43 10.05 -7.27 -1.25
N ASN A 44 10.01 -8.45 -0.62
CA ASN A 44 9.17 -9.56 -1.07
C ASN A 44 7.67 -9.23 -0.97
N ASN A 45 7.27 -8.55 0.10
CA ASN A 45 5.91 -8.06 0.26
C ASN A 45 5.55 -7.04 -0.82
N LEU A 46 6.42 -6.06 -1.07
CA LEU A 46 6.19 -5.01 -2.07
C LEU A 46 6.07 -5.61 -3.48
N ASP A 47 6.92 -6.57 -3.82
CA ASP A 47 6.82 -7.33 -5.08
C ASP A 47 5.46 -8.03 -5.23
N GLU A 48 4.98 -8.69 -4.18
CA GLU A 48 3.67 -9.35 -4.19
C GLU A 48 2.51 -8.35 -4.32
N PHE A 49 2.62 -7.20 -3.66
CA PHE A 49 1.67 -6.11 -3.81
C PHE A 49 1.58 -5.64 -5.26
N PHE A 50 2.71 -5.48 -5.95
CA PHE A 50 2.71 -5.10 -7.36
C PHE A 50 2.11 -6.18 -8.26
N ARG A 51 2.44 -7.46 -8.02
CA ARG A 51 1.91 -8.58 -8.80
C ARG A 51 0.40 -8.73 -8.70
N VAL A 52 -0.17 -8.52 -7.52
CA VAL A 52 -1.59 -8.83 -7.25
C VAL A 52 -2.44 -7.58 -7.16
N ARG A 53 -2.11 -6.67 -6.23
CA ARG A 53 -2.97 -5.55 -5.84
C ARG A 53 -2.86 -4.39 -6.82
N PHE A 54 -1.65 -3.95 -7.14
CA PHE A 54 -1.43 -2.90 -8.14
C PHE A 54 -2.00 -3.30 -9.51
N ALA A 55 -1.77 -4.54 -9.93
CA ALA A 55 -2.29 -5.07 -11.18
C ALA A 55 -3.84 -5.14 -11.21
N ALA A 56 -4.51 -5.30 -10.05
CA ALA A 56 -5.96 -5.22 -9.96
C ALA A 56 -6.46 -3.78 -10.16
N VAL A 57 -5.85 -2.80 -9.48
CA VAL A 57 -6.21 -1.38 -9.61
C VAL A 57 -5.94 -0.87 -11.03
N ARG A 58 -4.80 -1.23 -11.63
CA ARG A 58 -4.49 -0.87 -13.03
C ARG A 58 -5.56 -1.39 -14.01
N ARG A 59 -6.01 -2.64 -13.83
CA ARG A 59 -7.09 -3.20 -14.67
C ARG A 59 -8.41 -2.45 -14.53
N MET A 60 -8.73 -1.94 -13.32
CA MET A 60 -9.93 -1.12 -13.12
C MET A 60 -9.84 0.21 -13.89
N VAL A 61 -8.65 0.82 -13.92
CA VAL A 61 -8.37 2.00 -14.76
C VAL A 61 -8.57 1.67 -16.24
N ASP A 62 -7.96 0.58 -16.71
CA ASP A 62 -8.00 0.20 -18.13
C ASP A 62 -9.43 -0.11 -18.63
N LEU A 63 -10.29 -0.63 -17.76
CA LEU A 63 -11.69 -0.94 -18.05
C LEU A 63 -12.62 0.28 -17.95
N GLY A 64 -12.11 1.44 -17.49
CA GLY A 64 -12.91 2.67 -17.34
C GLY A 64 -14.00 2.55 -16.28
N GLY A 65 -13.77 1.76 -15.22
CA GLY A 65 -14.79 1.54 -14.19
C GLY A 65 -14.99 2.76 -13.29
N ASP A 66 -16.18 3.37 -13.33
CA ASP A 66 -16.64 4.42 -12.39
C ASP A 66 -17.05 3.82 -11.02
N GLU A 67 -16.29 2.84 -10.52
CA GLU A 67 -16.59 2.15 -9.26
C GLU A 67 -16.04 2.92 -8.04
N GLU A 68 -16.35 4.22 -7.93
CA GLU A 68 -16.06 5.03 -6.73
C GLU A 68 -16.58 4.31 -5.47
N SER A 69 -17.76 3.70 -5.56
CA SER A 69 -18.39 2.93 -4.49
C SER A 69 -17.52 1.81 -3.89
N LEU A 70 -16.56 1.24 -4.62
CA LEU A 70 -15.73 0.12 -4.15
C LEU A 70 -14.32 0.57 -3.70
N LEU A 71 -13.85 1.73 -4.16
CA LEU A 71 -12.52 2.27 -3.85
C LEU A 71 -12.54 3.35 -2.76
N GLY A 72 -13.73 3.71 -2.28
CA GLY A 72 -13.94 4.77 -1.31
C GLY A 72 -13.95 6.13 -2.00
N ASP A 73 -13.21 7.10 -1.45
CA ASP A 73 -13.18 8.47 -1.98
C ASP A 73 -12.21 8.66 -3.16
N PHE A 74 -11.89 7.59 -3.90
CA PHE A 74 -10.92 7.63 -5.00
C PHE A 74 -11.48 7.01 -6.28
N THR A 75 -11.24 7.66 -7.40
CA THR A 75 -11.29 6.99 -8.70
C THR A 75 -10.14 5.98 -8.82
N PRO A 76 -10.25 4.97 -9.70
CA PRO A 76 -9.15 4.02 -9.92
C PRO A 76 -7.82 4.70 -10.28
N GLN A 77 -7.85 5.78 -11.06
CA GLN A 77 -6.66 6.51 -11.47
C GLN A 77 -6.03 7.27 -10.30
N GLU A 78 -6.82 7.98 -9.50
CA GLU A 78 -6.33 8.68 -8.30
C GLU A 78 -5.73 7.72 -7.29
N LEU A 79 -6.36 6.56 -7.07
CA LEU A 79 -5.81 5.54 -6.18
C LEU A 79 -4.47 5.03 -6.68
N LEU A 80 -4.34 4.79 -7.99
CA LEU A 80 -3.11 4.31 -8.59
C LEU A 80 -1.97 5.33 -8.44
N ASP A 81 -2.26 6.61 -8.68
CA ASP A 81 -1.29 7.70 -8.51
C ASP A 81 -0.91 7.85 -7.04
N LYS A 82 -1.86 7.71 -6.11
CA LYS A 82 -1.60 7.71 -4.67
C LYS A 82 -0.67 6.57 -4.27
N ILE A 83 -0.92 5.36 -4.76
CA ILE A 83 -0.08 4.18 -4.52
C ILE A 83 1.35 4.44 -5.01
N GLN A 84 1.52 4.93 -6.23
CA GLN A 84 2.85 5.22 -6.77
C GLN A 84 3.61 6.25 -5.94
N ASN A 85 2.94 7.34 -5.54
CA ASN A 85 3.55 8.37 -4.70
C ASN A 85 4.00 7.82 -3.34
N ILE A 86 3.19 6.97 -2.69
CA ILE A 86 3.57 6.34 -1.42
C ILE A 86 4.81 5.45 -1.62
N VAL A 87 4.81 4.59 -2.65
CA VAL A 87 5.92 3.67 -2.89
C VAL A 87 7.23 4.39 -3.21
N ILE A 88 7.18 5.54 -3.90
CA ILE A 88 8.39 6.33 -4.22
C ILE A 88 9.04 6.93 -2.96
N VAL A 89 8.25 7.21 -1.93
CA VAL A 89 8.73 7.83 -0.68
C VAL A 89 9.25 6.79 0.33
N GLN A 90 8.80 5.54 0.23
CA GLN A 90 9.27 4.42 1.06
C GLN A 90 10.70 4.01 0.71
#